data_AF-R6CYP0-F1
#
_entry.id   AF-R6CYP0-F1
#
_cell.length_a   1.000
_cell.length_b   1.000
_cell.length_c   1.000
_cell.angle_alpha   90.00
_cell.angle_beta   90.00
_cell.angle_gamma   90.00
#
_symmetry.space_group_name_H-M   'P 1'
#
loop_
_entity.id
_entity.type
_entity.pdbx_description
1 polymer ?
#
loop_
_entity_poly.entity_id
_entity_poly.type
_entity_poly.pdbx_seq_one_letter_code
_entity_poly.pdbx_strand_id
1 'polypeptide(L)'
;MKKMLQEFKTFAMRGNVVDMAVGIIVGGAFGKIVSSVVGDLIMPAVGLLVGGVNFTDLKIVMKDAVLEGDKVITPEVSLNYGNFIQVVFDFLIIAFAVFLLIKGINALNRKKEAPAAPATPPAPPADVQLLTEIRDLLKEKK
;
A
#
# COMPACT_ATOMS: atom_id res chain seq x y z
N MET A 1 18.61 -2.42 32.42
CA MET A 1 17.97 -1.53 31.42
C MET A 1 18.94 -0.99 30.36
N LYS A 2 20.11 -0.41 30.69
CA LYS A 2 21.07 0.11 29.67
C LYS A 2 21.50 -0.92 28.61
N LYS A 3 21.69 -2.19 29.02
CA LYS A 3 22.13 -3.28 28.13
C LYS A 3 21.09 -3.63 27.05
N MET A 4 19.81 -3.75 27.44
CA MET A 4 18.69 -3.96 26.52
C MET A 4 18.51 -2.81 25.53
N LEU A 5 18.67 -1.56 25.97
CA LEU A 5 18.60 -0.40 25.06
C LEU A 5 19.74 -0.39 24.03
N GLN A 6 20.95 -0.82 24.41
CA GLN A 6 22.08 -0.92 23.49
C GLN A 6 21.91 -2.08 22.51
N GLU A 7 21.43 -3.23 22.97
CA GLU A 7 21.10 -4.39 22.13
C GLU A 7 19.96 -4.05 21.16
N PHE A 8 18.93 -3.37 21.63
CA PHE A 8 17.82 -2.88 20.80
C PHE A 8 18.29 -1.85 19.76
N LYS A 9 19.14 -0.88 20.14
CA LYS A 9 19.73 0.08 19.19
C LYS A 9 20.53 -0.66 18.12
N THR A 10 21.32 -1.66 18.51
CA THR A 10 22.14 -2.46 17.58
C THR A 10 21.28 -3.29 16.63
N PHE A 11 20.17 -3.85 17.12
CA PHE A 11 19.18 -4.57 16.32
C PHE A 11 18.44 -3.62 15.36
N ALA A 12 17.94 -2.49 15.87
CA ALA A 12 17.19 -1.49 15.11
C ALA A 12 18.04 -0.82 14.04
N MET A 13 19.35 -0.63 14.28
CA MET A 13 20.28 -0.04 13.31
C MET A 13 20.77 -1.01 12.23
N ARG A 14 20.30 -2.26 12.20
CA ARG A 14 20.48 -3.12 11.01
C ARG A 14 19.72 -2.45 9.87
N GLY A 15 20.43 -1.84 8.92
CA GLY A 15 19.86 -0.93 7.90
C GLY A 15 18.59 -1.44 7.21
N ASN A 16 18.51 -2.74 6.92
CA ASN A 16 17.32 -3.37 6.34
C ASN A 16 16.04 -3.21 7.20
N VAL A 17 16.16 -3.20 8.53
CA VAL A 17 15.02 -3.08 9.45
C VAL A 17 14.48 -1.66 9.48
N VAL A 18 15.34 -0.64 9.41
CA VAL A 18 14.92 0.77 9.40
C VAL A 18 14.18 1.09 8.10
N ASP A 19 14.76 0.71 6.96
CA ASP A 19 14.15 0.98 5.65
C ASP A 19 12.82 0.25 5.49
N MET A 20 12.73 -1.00 5.97
CA MET A 20 11.48 -1.75 6.01
C MET A 20 10.45 -1.09 6.93
N ALA A 21 10.86 -0.61 8.11
CA ALA A 21 9.95 0.07 9.04
C ALA A 21 9.41 1.37 8.44
N VAL A 22 10.25 2.17 7.79
CA VAL A 22 9.83 3.40 7.08
C VAL A 22 8.86 3.05 5.95
N GLY A 23 9.16 2.04 5.14
CA GLY A 23 8.29 1.59 4.06
C GLY A 23 6.90 1.17 4.54
N ILE A 24 6.81 0.43 5.65
CA ILE A 24 5.54 -0.01 6.24
C ILE A 24 4.75 1.18 6.81
N ILE A 25 5.41 2.10 7.53
CA ILE A 25 4.76 3.27 8.12
C ILE A 25 4.22 4.20 7.03
N VAL A 26 5.05 4.50 6.02
CA VAL A 26 4.67 5.34 4.89
C VAL A 26 3.58 4.66 4.06
N GLY A 27 3.71 3.36 3.78
CA GLY A 27 2.69 2.59 3.06
C GLY A 27 1.34 2.57 3.77
N GLY A 28 1.33 2.37 5.10
CA GLY A 28 0.11 2.40 5.90
C GLY A 28 -0.53 3.79 5.97
N ALA A 29 0.27 4.84 6.12
CA ALA A 29 -0.22 6.23 6.12
C ALA A 29 -0.76 6.64 4.74
N PHE A 30 -0.05 6.30 3.67
CA PHE A 30 -0.46 6.57 2.30
C PHE A 30 -1.77 5.83 1.96
N GLY A 31 -1.91 4.57 2.37
CA GLY A 31 -3.16 3.82 2.23
C GLY A 31 -4.36 4.56 2.85
N LYS A 32 -4.21 5.10 4.08
CA LYS A 32 -5.27 5.88 4.73
C LYS A 32 -5.64 7.15 3.96
N ILE A 33 -4.66 7.86 3.41
CA ILE A 33 -4.90 9.06 2.60
C ILE A 33 -5.73 8.69 1.37
N VAL A 34 -5.35 7.63 0.66
CA VAL A 34 -6.08 7.17 -0.53
C VAL A 34 -7.49 6.70 -0.15
N SER A 35 -7.63 5.93 0.93
CA SER A 35 -8.95 5.49 1.41
C SER A 35 -9.86 6.66 1.76
N SER A 36 -9.36 7.71 2.40
CA SER A 36 -10.15 8.92 2.71
C SER A 36 -10.54 9.68 1.45
N VAL A 37 -9.64 9.82 0.47
CA VAL A 37 -10.00 10.44 -0.82
C VAL A 37 -11.10 9.66 -1.53
N VAL A 38 -11.02 8.33 -1.53
CA VAL A 38 -12.06 7.51 -2.17
C VAL A 38 -13.36 7.55 -1.38
N GLY A 39 -13.32 7.27 -0.07
CA GLY A 39 -14.52 7.17 0.76
C GLY A 39 -15.19 8.50 1.07
N ASP A 40 -14.43 9.58 1.26
CA ASP A 40 -14.96 10.87 1.72
C ASP A 40 -15.14 11.89 0.58
N LEU A 41 -14.46 11.72 -0.56
CA LEU A 41 -14.59 12.65 -1.71
C LEU A 41 -15.22 11.99 -2.93
N ILE A 42 -14.70 10.84 -3.37
CA ILE A 42 -15.18 10.19 -4.60
C ILE A 42 -16.54 9.53 -4.39
N MET A 43 -16.70 8.75 -3.33
CA MET A 43 -17.93 8.00 -3.05
C MET A 43 -19.16 8.90 -2.88
N PRO A 44 -19.12 10.04 -2.14
CA PRO A 44 -20.27 10.94 -2.08
C PRO A 44 -20.61 11.56 -3.43
N ALA A 45 -19.61 11.94 -4.23
CA ALA A 45 -19.82 12.49 -5.56
C ALA A 45 -20.43 11.47 -6.53
N VAL A 46 -19.93 10.24 -6.52
CA VAL A 46 -20.49 9.13 -7.31
C VAL A 46 -21.87 8.75 -6.79
N GLY A 47 -22.07 8.69 -5.47
CA GLY A 47 -23.34 8.39 -4.84
C GLY A 47 -24.43 9.39 -5.23
N LEU A 48 -24.12 10.68 -5.29
CA LEU A 48 -25.05 11.71 -5.79
C LEU A 48 -25.41 11.53 -7.27
N LEU A 49 -24.49 11.05 -8.10
CA LEU A 49 -24.72 10.85 -9.54
C LEU A 49 -25.46 9.54 -9.86
N VAL A 50 -25.24 8.49 -9.08
CA VAL A 50 -25.82 7.14 -9.31
C VAL A 50 -27.06 6.88 -8.45
N GLY A 51 -27.50 7.86 -7.64
CA GLY A 51 -28.76 7.80 -6.91
C GLY A 51 -28.70 7.12 -5.55
N GLY A 52 -27.57 7.23 -4.84
CA GLY A 52 -27.43 6.78 -3.45
C GLY A 52 -27.20 5.27 -3.30
N VAL A 53 -26.44 4.66 -4.22
CA VAL A 53 -26.15 3.22 -4.17
C VAL A 53 -25.23 2.89 -3.00
N ASN A 54 -25.82 2.57 -1.85
CA ASN A 54 -25.13 1.95 -0.72
C ASN A 54 -25.40 0.46 -0.75
N PHE A 55 -24.40 -0.32 -1.17
CA PHE A 55 -24.53 -1.78 -1.17
C PHE A 55 -24.58 -2.34 0.25
N THR A 56 -24.20 -1.57 1.27
CA THR A 56 -24.19 -1.95 2.69
C THR A 56 -25.56 -2.40 3.23
N ASP A 57 -26.65 -1.93 2.63
CA ASP A 57 -28.03 -2.27 3.05
C ASP A 57 -28.45 -3.68 2.61
N LEU A 58 -27.69 -4.30 1.71
CA LEU A 58 -27.92 -5.67 1.25
C LEU A 58 -27.43 -6.66 2.32
N LYS A 59 -28.36 -7.10 3.16
CA LYS A 59 -28.14 -8.15 4.16
C LYS A 59 -29.19 -9.25 4.06
N ILE A 60 -28.77 -10.50 4.26
CA ILE A 60 -29.70 -11.62 4.47
C ILE A 60 -29.74 -11.89 5.97
N VAL A 61 -30.88 -11.62 6.60
CA VAL A 61 -31.09 -11.92 8.01
C VAL A 61 -31.38 -13.42 8.14
N MET A 62 -30.48 -14.17 8.78
CA MET A 62 -30.64 -15.60 9.02
C MET A 62 -31.38 -15.87 10.34
N LYS A 63 -31.28 -14.94 11.30
CA LYS A 63 -32.03 -14.98 12.54
C LYS A 63 -32.37 -13.56 12.96
N ASP A 64 -33.66 -13.28 13.09
CA ASP A 64 -34.16 -11.99 13.53
C ASP A 64 -33.70 -11.70 14.97
N ALA A 65 -33.39 -10.43 15.23
CA ALA A 65 -33.10 -9.97 16.58
C ALA A 65 -34.33 -10.16 17.47
N VAL A 66 -34.17 -10.81 18.62
CA VAL A 66 -35.22 -10.82 19.65
C VAL A 66 -35.10 -9.53 20.44
N LEU A 67 -36.08 -8.66 20.24
CA LEU A 67 -36.22 -7.37 20.94
C LEU A 67 -37.19 -7.54 22.12
N GLU A 68 -36.81 -7.08 23.31
CA GLU A 68 -37.75 -6.86 24.42
C GLU A 68 -37.82 -5.35 24.66
N GLY A 69 -38.86 -4.72 24.09
CA GLY A 69 -38.94 -3.25 24.00
C GLY A 69 -37.82 -2.68 23.13
N ASP A 70 -37.14 -1.63 23.60
CA ASP A 70 -35.99 -0.99 22.91
C ASP A 70 -34.65 -1.69 23.18
N LYS A 71 -34.63 -2.82 23.92
CA LYS A 71 -33.40 -3.55 24.23
C LYS A 71 -33.26 -4.80 23.38
N VAL A 72 -32.16 -4.84 22.64
CA VAL A 72 -31.70 -6.02 21.89
C VAL A 72 -31.20 -7.07 22.87
N ILE A 73 -31.95 -8.16 23.05
CA ILE A 73 -31.55 -9.29 23.92
C ILE A 73 -30.65 -10.26 23.16
N THR A 74 -30.92 -10.46 21.87
CA THR A 74 -30.02 -11.19 20.97
C THR A 74 -29.80 -10.38 19.70
N PRO A 75 -28.53 -10.12 19.33
CA PRO A 75 -28.23 -9.41 18.09
C PRO A 75 -28.71 -10.22 16.88
N GLU A 76 -29.15 -9.52 15.83
CA GLU A 76 -29.48 -10.16 14.56
C GLU A 76 -28.26 -10.91 14.02
N VAL A 77 -28.48 -12.12 13.52
CA VAL A 77 -27.44 -12.84 12.78
C VAL A 77 -27.74 -12.61 11.30
N SER A 78 -27.10 -11.60 10.74
CA SER A 78 -27.23 -11.20 9.35
C SER A 78 -25.94 -11.46 8.57
N LEU A 79 -26.08 -12.00 7.36
CA LEU A 79 -24.99 -12.09 6.39
C LEU A 79 -24.98 -10.79 5.59
N ASN A 80 -24.06 -9.90 5.93
CA ASN A 80 -23.91 -8.57 5.32
C ASN A 80 -23.06 -8.66 4.04
N TYR A 81 -23.52 -9.43 3.05
CA TYR A 81 -22.83 -9.58 1.76
C TYR A 81 -22.72 -8.25 1.02
N GLY A 82 -23.65 -7.32 1.27
CA GLY A 82 -23.60 -5.94 0.83
C GLY A 82 -22.33 -5.19 1.21
N ASN A 83 -21.89 -5.36 2.47
CA ASN A 83 -20.64 -4.76 2.94
C ASN A 83 -19.41 -5.36 2.23
N PHE A 84 -19.44 -6.66 1.92
CA PHE A 84 -18.36 -7.27 1.15
C PHE A 84 -18.27 -6.69 -0.27
N ILE A 85 -19.41 -6.54 -0.96
CA ILE A 85 -19.46 -5.93 -2.29
C ILE A 85 -18.98 -4.48 -2.24
N GLN A 86 -19.38 -3.73 -1.21
CA GLN A 86 -18.91 -2.36 -0.98
C GLN A 86 -17.38 -2.30 -0.86
N VAL A 87 -16.78 -3.13 -0.02
CA VAL A 87 -15.31 -3.16 0.18
C VAL A 87 -14.58 -3.54 -1.11
N VAL A 88 -15.12 -4.47 -1.90
CA VAL A 88 -14.54 -4.83 -3.22
C VAL A 88 -14.61 -3.65 -4.18
N PHE A 89 -15.72 -2.92 -4.21
CA PHE A 89 -15.90 -1.75 -5.06
C PHE A 89 -14.96 -0.61 -4.66
N ASP A 90 -14.85 -0.32 -3.35
CA ASP A 90 -13.91 0.66 -2.80
C ASP A 90 -12.47 0.31 -3.17
N PHE A 91 -12.09 -0.97 -3.04
CA PHE A 91 -10.76 -1.44 -3.44
C PHE A 91 -10.49 -1.20 -4.93
N LEU A 92 -11.45 -1.46 -5.82
CA LEU A 92 -11.31 -1.21 -7.25
C LEU A 92 -11.13 0.28 -7.56
N ILE A 93 -11.89 1.16 -6.90
CA ILE A 93 -11.73 2.62 -7.06
C ILE A 93 -10.37 3.08 -6.54
N ILE A 94 -9.95 2.61 -5.37
CA ILE A 94 -8.63 2.90 -4.79
C ILE A 94 -7.52 2.46 -5.75
N ALA A 95 -7.58 1.24 -6.26
CA ALA A 95 -6.59 0.71 -7.20
C ALA A 95 -6.55 1.56 -8.49
N PHE A 96 -7.71 1.95 -9.01
CA PHE A 96 -7.81 2.83 -10.18
C PHE A 96 -7.26 4.23 -9.93
N ALA A 97 -7.56 4.83 -8.77
CA ALA A 97 -7.07 6.14 -8.38
C ALA A 97 -5.53 6.13 -8.23
N VAL A 98 -4.97 5.12 -7.56
CA VAL A 98 -3.52 4.94 -7.43
C VAL A 98 -2.87 4.75 -8.81
N PHE A 99 -3.48 3.96 -9.68
CA PHE A 99 -3.01 3.78 -11.05
C PHE A 99 -2.98 5.11 -11.83
N LEU A 100 -4.03 5.93 -11.74
CA LEU A 100 -4.06 7.25 -12.38
C LEU A 100 -2.98 8.18 -11.82
N LEU A 101 -2.73 8.14 -10.51
CA LEU A 101 -1.70 8.95 -9.85
C LEU A 101 -0.29 8.56 -10.33
N ILE A 102 0.03 7.27 -10.34
CA ILE A 102 1.30 6.74 -10.84
C ILE A 102 1.45 7.06 -12.33
N LYS A 103 0.39 6.88 -13.13
CA LYS A 103 0.38 7.24 -14.55
C LYS A 103 0.63 8.74 -14.75
N GLY A 104 0.06 9.59 -13.92
CA GLY A 104 0.28 11.04 -13.92
C GLY A 104 1.72 11.42 -13.62
N ILE A 105 2.30 10.84 -12.55
CA ILE A 105 3.71 11.05 -12.19
C ILE A 105 4.64 10.55 -13.31
N ASN A 106 4.39 9.36 -13.85
CA ASN A 106 5.17 8.83 -14.97
C ASN A 106 5.05 9.68 -16.23
N ALA A 107 3.87 10.24 -16.52
CA ALA A 107 3.69 11.15 -17.66
C ALA A 107 4.42 12.49 -17.47
N LEU A 108 4.48 13.01 -16.24
CA LEU A 108 5.22 14.22 -15.90
C LEU A 108 6.75 13.99 -15.90
N ASN A 109 7.20 12.85 -15.40
CA ASN A 109 8.62 12.46 -15.45
C ASN A 109 9.08 12.22 -16.90
N ARG A 110 8.25 11.60 -17.75
CA ARG A 110 8.53 11.48 -19.20
C ARG A 110 8.63 12.80 -19.93
N LYS A 111 8.03 13.88 -19.42
CA LYS A 111 8.17 15.24 -19.97
C LYS A 111 9.43 15.97 -19.48
N LYS A 112 10.04 15.53 -18.38
CA LYS A 112 11.31 16.08 -17.85
C LYS A 112 12.53 15.31 -18.35
N GLU A 113 12.35 14.08 -18.80
CA GLU A 113 13.40 13.31 -19.48
C GLU A 113 13.45 13.67 -20.96
N ALA A 114 14.31 14.65 -21.31
CA ALA A 114 15.12 14.50 -22.51
C ALA A 114 15.70 13.07 -22.49
N PRO A 115 15.74 12.35 -23.63
CA PRO A 115 15.85 10.89 -23.65
C PRO A 115 16.91 10.43 -22.67
N ALA A 116 16.46 9.86 -21.55
CA ALA A 116 17.36 9.26 -20.59
C ALA A 116 18.12 8.19 -21.37
N ALA A 117 19.42 8.42 -21.56
CA ALA A 117 20.31 7.40 -22.07
C ALA A 117 20.00 6.10 -21.32
N PRO A 118 19.90 4.96 -22.02
CA PRO A 118 19.44 3.71 -21.44
C PRO A 118 20.14 3.50 -20.11
N ALA A 119 19.34 3.29 -19.05
CA ALA A 119 19.83 3.14 -17.69
C ALA A 119 21.05 2.23 -17.73
N THR A 120 22.24 2.82 -17.57
CA THR A 120 23.47 2.04 -17.47
C THR A 120 23.20 1.03 -16.36
N PRO A 121 23.39 -0.28 -16.63
CA PRO A 121 23.23 -1.31 -15.61
C PRO A 121 23.92 -0.82 -14.33
N PRO A 122 23.30 -1.00 -13.15
CA PRO A 122 23.90 -0.57 -11.91
C PRO A 122 25.34 -1.06 -11.91
N ALA A 123 26.28 -0.12 -11.69
CA ALA A 123 27.70 -0.43 -11.73
C ALA A 123 27.91 -1.69 -10.88
N PRO A 124 28.66 -2.69 -11.39
CA PRO A 124 28.87 -3.93 -10.66
C PRO A 124 29.29 -3.60 -9.22
N PRO A 125 28.84 -4.36 -8.20
CA PRO A 125 29.26 -4.12 -6.83
C PRO A 125 30.78 -3.94 -6.75
N ALA A 126 31.27 -3.06 -5.87
CA ALA A 126 32.70 -2.72 -5.78
C ALA A 126 33.59 -3.98 -5.70
N ASP A 127 33.11 -5.02 -5.01
CA ASP A 127 33.77 -6.32 -4.92
C ASP A 127 33.95 -7.00 -6.29
N VAL A 128 32.93 -6.93 -7.15
CA VAL A 128 32.97 -7.49 -8.51
C VAL A 128 33.92 -6.71 -9.41
N GLN A 129 34.01 -5.39 -9.23
CA GLN A 129 34.98 -4.55 -9.95
C GLN A 129 36.41 -4.88 -9.52
N LEU A 130 36.67 -4.94 -8.21
CA LEU A 130 37.98 -5.31 -7.66
C LEU A 130 38.42 -6.70 -8.08
N LEU A 131 37.52 -7.69 -8.07
CA LEU A 131 37.83 -9.04 -8.53
C LEU A 131 38.15 -9.09 -10.04
N THR A 132 37.52 -8.23 -10.84
CA THR A 132 37.79 -8.10 -12.28
C THR A 132 39.18 -7.50 -12.50
N GLU A 133 39.50 -6.42 -11.79
CA GLU A 133 40.83 -5.80 -11.83
C GLU A 133 41.93 -6.76 -11.38
N ILE A 134 41.72 -7.50 -10.27
CA ILE A 134 42.68 -8.51 -9.77
C ILE A 134 42.90 -9.61 -10.81
N ARG A 135 41.84 -10.10 -11.47
CA ARG A 135 41.95 -11.10 -12.53
C ARG A 135 42.80 -10.59 -13.69
N ASP A 136 42.59 -9.35 -14.10
CA ASP A 136 43.27 -8.78 -15.25
C ASP A 136 44.76 -8.52 -14.94
N LEU A 137 45.08 -8.03 -13.72
CA LEU A 137 46.45 -7.90 -13.23
C LEU A 137 47.17 -9.25 -13.09
N LEU A 138 46.46 -10.32 -12.70
CA LEU A 138 47.03 -11.67 -12.64
C LEU A 138 47.27 -12.27 -14.03
N LYS A 139 46.47 -11.88 -15.02
CA LYS A 139 46.63 -12.32 -16.42
C LYS A 139 47.81 -11.63 -17.09
N GLU A 140 48.10 -10.36 -16.76
CA GLU A 140 49.30 -9.66 -17.22
C GLU A 140 50.61 -10.17 -16.58
N LYS A 141 50.55 -10.74 -15.37
CA LYS A 141 51.71 -11.30 -14.66
C LYS A 141 52.10 -12.72 -15.12
N LYS A 142 51.43 -13.27 -16.13
CA LYS A 142 51.64 -14.63 -16.64
C LYS A 142 52.19 -14.60 -18.06
#